data_AF-A0A2G6E4X2-F1
#
_entry.id   AF-A0A2G6E4X2-F1
#
_cell.length_a   1.000
_cell.length_b   1.000
_cell.length_c   1.000
_cell.angle_alpha   90.00
_cell.angle_beta   90.00
_cell.angle_gamma   90.00
#
_symmetry.space_group_name_H-M   'P 1'
#
loop_
_entity.id
_entity.type
_entity.pdbx_description
1 polymer ?
#
loop_
_entity_poly.entity_id
_entity_poly.type
_entity_poly.pdbx_seq_one_letter_code
_entity_poly.pdbx_strand_id
1 'polypeptide(L)'
;MSEENRIFQGNIPFRAVHFSHSVWWLLLFGWNVGLLLSWLQCLGLSVQITTQRLVLSRGIVSKELEEVEFYRVKDTKYRQSLLQRILNIGTITLFSDDVTAPTLSFTIERPAFYREQIRSAVQTARREMGAIQVD
;
A
#
# COMPACT_ATOMS: atom_id res chain seq x y z
N MET A 1 34.68 61.29 -20.05
CA MET A 1 33.94 60.04 -20.30
C MET A 1 34.92 58.90 -20.08
N SER A 2 34.71 58.09 -19.03
CA SER A 2 35.54 56.91 -18.76
C SER A 2 35.25 55.87 -19.84
N GLU A 3 36.25 55.44 -20.60
CA GLU A 3 36.09 54.29 -21.50
C GLU A 3 35.75 53.04 -20.68
N GLU A 4 34.60 52.44 -20.97
CA GLU A 4 34.14 51.20 -20.33
C GLU A 4 35.00 50.03 -20.84
N ASN A 5 35.92 49.55 -20.00
CA ASN A 5 36.73 48.38 -20.33
C ASN A 5 35.95 47.10 -20.00
N ARG A 6 35.57 46.31 -21.03
CA ARG A 6 34.80 45.07 -20.86
C ARG A 6 35.73 43.90 -20.54
N ILE A 7 35.64 43.44 -19.29
CA ILE A 7 36.56 42.46 -18.69
C ILE A 7 36.38 41.03 -19.24
N PHE A 8 35.20 40.67 -19.75
CA PHE A 8 34.97 39.35 -20.35
C PHE A 8 33.73 39.35 -21.27
N GLN A 9 33.86 38.78 -22.48
CA GLN A 9 32.75 38.55 -23.40
C GLN A 9 32.93 37.15 -24.04
N GLY A 10 32.09 36.20 -23.63
CA GLY A 10 32.14 34.82 -24.12
C GLY A 10 30.96 33.98 -23.64
N ASN A 11 30.74 32.83 -24.29
CA ASN A 11 29.68 31.91 -23.91
C ASN A 11 30.09 31.13 -22.64
N ILE A 12 29.13 30.92 -21.74
CA ILE A 12 29.34 30.16 -20.52
C ILE A 12 29.72 28.72 -20.89
N PRO A 13 30.81 28.15 -20.33
CA PRO A 13 31.25 26.81 -20.69
C PRO A 13 30.18 25.77 -20.34
N PHE A 14 29.88 24.89 -21.29
CA PHE A 14 28.87 23.82 -21.18
C PHE A 14 28.98 22.99 -19.88
N ARG A 15 30.21 22.74 -19.40
CA ARG A 15 30.48 21.99 -18.17
C ARG A 15 29.94 22.67 -16.90
N ALA A 16 29.84 24.01 -16.88
CA ALA A 16 29.30 24.76 -15.76
C ALA A 16 27.77 24.65 -15.67
N VAL A 17 27.08 24.54 -16.82
CA VAL A 17 25.62 24.41 -16.89
C VAL A 17 25.18 22.97 -16.64
N HIS A 18 25.89 21.99 -17.21
CA HIS A 18 25.54 20.58 -17.08
C HIS A 18 25.64 20.04 -15.64
N PHE A 19 26.61 20.51 -14.86
CA PHE A 19 26.78 20.02 -13.50
C PHE A 19 25.63 20.44 -12.57
N SER A 20 25.09 21.65 -12.78
CA SER A 20 23.94 22.15 -12.05
C SER A 20 22.64 21.46 -12.50
N HIS A 21 22.36 21.40 -13.81
CA HIS A 21 21.08 20.88 -14.32
C HIS A 21 20.93 19.35 -14.18
N SER A 22 22.02 18.58 -14.28
CA SER A 22 21.92 17.11 -14.30
C SER A 22 21.52 16.53 -12.93
N VAL A 23 21.96 17.15 -11.83
CA VAL A 23 21.58 16.73 -10.46
C VAL A 23 20.10 17.01 -10.20
N TRP A 24 19.61 18.18 -10.64
CA TRP A 24 18.19 18.53 -10.53
C TRP A 24 17.29 17.62 -11.37
N TRP A 25 17.72 17.27 -12.59
CA TRP A 25 16.98 16.31 -13.43
C TRP A 25 16.90 14.92 -12.81
N LEU A 26 17.99 14.42 -12.21
CA LEU A 26 17.99 13.11 -11.53
C LEU A 26 17.08 13.10 -10.30
N LEU A 27 17.11 14.17 -9.49
CA LEU A 27 16.24 14.30 -8.32
C LEU A 27 14.77 14.42 -8.72
N LEU A 28 14.47 15.21 -9.75
CA LEU A 28 13.11 15.36 -10.24
C LEU A 28 12.62 14.07 -10.91
N PHE A 29 13.33 13.52 -11.89
CA PHE A 29 12.84 12.32 -12.59
C PHE A 29 12.86 11.07 -11.72
N GLY A 30 13.92 10.83 -10.95
CA GLY A 30 14.03 9.62 -10.13
C GLY A 30 12.95 9.53 -9.04
N TRP A 31 12.72 10.64 -8.32
CA TRP A 31 11.68 10.71 -7.29
C TRP A 31 10.27 10.59 -7.87
N ASN A 32 10.02 11.28 -8.99
CA ASN A 32 8.70 11.24 -9.64
C ASN A 32 8.39 9.87 -10.25
N VAL A 33 9.39 9.14 -10.76
CA VAL A 33 9.19 7.76 -11.25
C VAL A 33 8.78 6.82 -10.12
N GLY A 34 9.42 6.93 -8.94
CA GLY A 34 9.03 6.14 -7.76
C GLY A 34 7.59 6.40 -7.34
N LEU A 35 7.19 7.68 -7.25
CA LEU A 35 5.81 8.07 -6.95
C LEU A 35 4.83 7.55 -7.99
N LEU A 36 5.16 7.65 -9.28
CA LEU A 36 4.32 7.16 -10.36
C LEU A 36 4.12 5.64 -10.27
N LEU A 37 5.19 4.88 -10.00
CA LEU A 37 5.09 3.43 -9.82
C LEU A 37 4.26 3.05 -8.59
N SER A 38 4.45 3.73 -7.46
CA SER A 38 3.61 3.51 -6.27
C SER A 38 2.14 3.86 -6.52
N TRP A 39 1.88 4.95 -7.23
CA TRP A 39 0.52 5.34 -7.61
C TRP A 39 -0.14 4.31 -8.52
N LEU A 40 0.58 3.81 -9.54
CA LEU A 40 0.10 2.73 -10.41
C LEU A 40 -0.22 1.46 -9.62
N GLN A 41 0.60 1.10 -8.63
CA GLN A 41 0.35 -0.05 -7.76
C GLN A 41 -0.92 0.12 -6.92
N CYS A 42 -1.19 1.32 -6.40
CA CYS A 42 -2.41 1.60 -5.64
C CYS A 42 -3.69 1.44 -6.47
N LEU A 43 -3.66 1.74 -7.78
CA LEU A 43 -4.83 1.58 -8.66
C LEU A 43 -5.29 0.13 -8.80
N GLY A 44 -4.35 -0.81 -8.66
CA GLY A 44 -4.62 -2.24 -8.78
C GLY A 44 -4.97 -2.93 -7.45
N LEU A 45 -5.13 -2.20 -6.34
CA LEU A 45 -5.36 -2.78 -5.02
C LEU A 45 -6.69 -2.29 -4.44
N SER A 46 -7.59 -3.21 -4.15
CA SER A 46 -8.85 -2.91 -3.47
C SER A 46 -9.14 -3.93 -2.37
N VAL A 47 -9.58 -3.44 -1.21
CA VAL A 47 -9.93 -4.26 -0.05
C VAL A 47 -11.36 -3.93 0.36
N GLN A 48 -12.21 -4.95 0.44
CA GLN A 48 -13.57 -4.84 0.91
C GLN A 48 -13.77 -5.74 2.12
N ILE A 49 -14.09 -5.12 3.26
CA ILE A 49 -14.36 -5.82 4.52
C ILE A 49 -15.86 -5.71 4.78
N THR A 50 -16.53 -6.85 4.83
CA THR A 50 -17.97 -6.94 5.16
C THR A 50 -18.16 -7.61 6.51
N THR A 51 -19.40 -7.90 6.91
CA THR A 51 -19.70 -8.65 8.14
C THR A 51 -19.49 -10.16 8.00
N GLN A 52 -19.49 -10.68 6.77
CA GLN A 52 -19.45 -12.12 6.48
C GLN A 52 -18.14 -12.58 5.85
N ARG A 53 -17.48 -11.68 5.12
CA ARG A 53 -16.31 -12.01 4.30
C ARG A 53 -15.40 -10.82 4.10
N LEU A 54 -14.17 -11.14 3.71
CA LEU A 54 -13.20 -10.18 3.21
C LEU A 54 -12.83 -10.53 1.78
N VAL A 55 -12.89 -9.52 0.91
CA VAL A 55 -12.54 -9.63 -0.51
C VAL A 55 -11.35 -8.73 -0.79
N LEU A 56 -10.33 -9.30 -1.39
CA LEU A 56 -9.09 -8.63 -1.77
C LEU A 56 -8.93 -8.76 -3.28
N SER A 57 -8.93 -7.62 -3.97
CA SER A 57 -8.67 -7.58 -5.42
C SER A 57 -7.30 -6.99 -5.68
N ARG A 58 -6.50 -7.69 -6.49
CA ARG A 58 -5.13 -7.30 -6.85
C ARG A 58 -4.89 -7.36 -8.35
N GLY A 59 -4.12 -6.40 -8.83
CA GLY A 59 -3.53 -6.39 -10.16
C GLY A 59 -4.10 -5.30 -11.07
N ILE A 60 -3.22 -4.80 -11.93
CA ILE A 60 -3.47 -3.64 -12.81
C ILE A 60 -3.92 -4.11 -14.20
N VAL A 61 -3.23 -5.13 -14.75
CA VAL A 61 -3.49 -5.69 -16.08
C VAL A 61 -4.32 -6.96 -16.01
N SER A 62 -3.91 -7.90 -15.15
CA SER A 62 -4.70 -9.07 -14.76
C SER A 62 -5.24 -8.85 -13.36
N LYS A 63 -6.53 -9.11 -13.13
CA LYS A 63 -7.15 -8.98 -11.81
C LYS A 63 -7.29 -10.36 -11.18
N GLU A 64 -6.72 -10.50 -9.99
CA GLU A 64 -6.91 -11.63 -9.09
C GLU A 64 -7.83 -11.20 -7.96
N LEU A 65 -8.78 -12.07 -7.60
CA LEU A 65 -9.74 -11.85 -6.52
C LEU A 65 -9.61 -12.99 -5.54
N GLU A 66 -9.19 -12.66 -4.32
CA GLU A 66 -9.14 -13.57 -3.20
C GLU A 66 -10.27 -13.23 -2.23
N GLU A 67 -11.04 -14.24 -1.83
CA GLU A 67 -12.14 -14.10 -0.89
C GLU A 67 -11.95 -15.06 0.28
N VAL A 68 -12.12 -14.56 1.51
CA VAL A 68 -12.10 -15.37 2.71
C VAL A 68 -13.35 -15.09 3.53
N GLU A 69 -14.18 -16.12 3.68
CA GLU A 69 -15.36 -16.09 4.53
C GLU A 69 -14.97 -16.16 6.00
N PHE A 70 -15.59 -15.31 6.82
CA PHE A 70 -15.23 -15.12 8.23
C PHE A 70 -15.46 -16.35 9.10
N TYR A 71 -16.45 -17.19 8.78
CA TYR A 71 -16.64 -18.44 9.51
C TYR A 71 -15.48 -19.43 9.31
N ARG A 72 -14.71 -19.31 8.21
CA ARG A 72 -13.51 -20.12 7.91
C ARG A 72 -12.21 -19.52 8.45
N VAL A 73 -12.23 -18.30 8.96
CA VAL A 73 -11.04 -17.65 9.53
C VAL A 73 -10.77 -18.27 10.89
N LYS A 74 -9.56 -18.80 11.10
CA LYS A 74 -9.09 -19.34 12.39
C LYS A 74 -8.61 -18.25 13.35
N ASP A 75 -7.70 -17.41 12.85
CA ASP A 75 -7.00 -16.40 13.63
C ASP A 75 -6.73 -15.15 12.78
N THR A 76 -6.55 -14.01 13.44
CA THR A 76 -6.20 -12.74 12.81
C THR A 76 -4.99 -12.15 13.53
N LYS A 77 -4.00 -11.70 12.77
CA LYS A 77 -2.81 -11.00 13.29
C LYS A 77 -2.67 -9.66 12.58
N TYR A 78 -1.99 -8.71 13.22
CA TYR A 78 -1.50 -7.53 12.53
C TYR A 78 -0.03 -7.30 12.88
N ARG A 79 0.70 -6.69 11.95
CA ARG A 79 2.11 -6.31 12.12
C ARG A 79 2.27 -4.84 11.75
N GLN A 80 3.06 -4.13 12.54
CA GLN A 80 3.37 -2.72 12.32
C GLN A 80 4.84 -2.45 12.66
N SER A 81 5.63 -2.03 11.66
CA SER A 81 7.01 -1.56 11.89
C SER A 81 7.04 -0.15 12.51
N LEU A 82 8.20 0.33 12.96
CA LEU A 82 8.32 1.67 13.56
C LEU A 82 7.86 2.78 12.60
N LEU A 83 8.28 2.73 11.33
CA LEU A 83 7.85 3.70 10.32
C LEU A 83 6.35 3.60 10.03
N GLN A 84 5.83 2.38 9.97
CA GLN A 84 4.39 2.13 9.78
C GLN A 84 3.56 2.64 10.96
N ARG A 85 4.10 2.62 12.19
CA ARG A 85 3.47 3.23 13.39
C ARG A 85 3.35 4.73 13.26
N ILE A 86 4.40 5.40 12.78
CA ILE A 86 4.39 6.85 12.54
C ILE A 86 3.35 7.21 11.48
N LEU A 87 3.26 6.42 10.41
CA LEU A 87 2.31 6.61 9.31
C LEU A 87 0.90 6.04 9.61
N ASN A 88 0.68 5.45 10.79
CA ASN A 88 -0.56 4.79 11.19
C ASN A 88 -1.11 3.76 10.18
N ILE A 89 -0.23 3.12 9.42
CA ILE A 89 -0.52 2.02 8.51
C ILE A 89 0.00 0.71 9.10
N GLY A 90 -0.51 -0.43 8.67
CA GLY A 90 0.09 -1.72 8.99
C GLY A 90 -0.56 -2.84 8.21
N THR A 91 -0.03 -4.05 8.36
CA THR A 91 -0.50 -5.21 7.61
C THR A 91 -1.33 -6.11 8.52
N ILE A 92 -2.56 -6.40 8.11
CA ILE A 92 -3.42 -7.41 8.73
C ILE A 92 -3.24 -8.73 7.97
N THR A 93 -3.24 -9.84 8.70
CA THR A 93 -3.14 -11.20 8.15
C THR A 93 -4.23 -12.06 8.76
N LEU A 94 -5.08 -12.64 7.91
CA LEU A 94 -6.08 -13.63 8.27
C LEU A 94 -5.52 -15.02 7.96
N PHE A 95 -5.69 -15.94 8.89
CA PHE A 95 -5.38 -17.34 8.71
C PHE A 95 -6.69 -18.10 8.56
N SER A 96 -6.85 -18.85 7.47
CA SER A 96 -8.04 -19.64 7.17
C SER A 96 -7.70 -21.12 7.09
N ASP A 97 -8.72 -21.95 7.30
CA ASP A 97 -8.66 -23.39 7.08
C ASP A 97 -8.92 -23.82 5.65
N ASP A 98 -9.22 -22.86 4.79
CA ASP A 98 -9.39 -23.12 3.37
C ASP A 98 -8.06 -23.55 2.73
N VAL A 99 -8.10 -24.66 1.99
CA VAL A 99 -6.95 -25.19 1.25
C VAL A 99 -6.57 -24.26 0.10
N THR A 100 -7.54 -23.52 -0.44
CA THR A 100 -7.32 -22.63 -1.59
C THR A 100 -6.74 -21.27 -1.20
N ALA A 101 -7.06 -20.76 -0.01
CA ALA A 101 -6.59 -19.46 0.48
C ALA A 101 -6.22 -19.53 1.98
N PRO A 102 -5.12 -20.21 2.34
CA PRO A 102 -4.77 -20.46 3.74
C PRO A 102 -4.37 -19.20 4.51
N THR A 103 -3.92 -18.16 3.80
CA THR A 103 -3.47 -16.90 4.40
C THR A 103 -3.78 -15.74 3.48
N LEU A 104 -4.53 -14.75 3.97
CA LEU A 104 -4.82 -13.51 3.25
C LEU A 104 -4.24 -12.34 4.03
N SER A 105 -3.35 -11.56 3.41
CA SER A 105 -2.71 -10.41 4.05
C SER A 105 -2.92 -9.14 3.25
N PHE A 106 -3.16 -8.00 3.90
CA PHE A 106 -3.31 -6.70 3.22
C PHE A 106 -2.88 -5.55 4.14
N THR A 107 -2.44 -4.44 3.53
CA THR A 107 -2.07 -3.23 4.26
C THR A 107 -3.27 -2.30 4.38
N ILE A 108 -3.49 -1.76 5.58
CA ILE A 108 -4.58 -0.84 5.87
C ILE A 108 -4.13 0.22 6.87
N GLU A 109 -4.78 1.38 6.84
CA GLU A 109 -4.68 2.40 7.88
C GLU A 109 -5.35 1.93 9.17
N ARG A 110 -4.85 2.38 10.33
CA ARG A 110 -5.39 2.00 11.65
C ARG A 110 -5.56 0.48 11.82
N PRO A 111 -4.48 -0.31 11.63
CA PRO A 111 -4.57 -1.78 11.60
C PRO A 111 -5.16 -2.39 12.87
N ALA A 112 -4.88 -1.83 14.05
CA ALA A 112 -5.43 -2.31 15.31
C ALA A 112 -6.96 -2.18 15.39
N PHE A 113 -7.51 -1.07 14.88
CA PHE A 113 -8.95 -0.80 14.89
C PHE A 113 -9.70 -1.77 13.98
N TYR A 114 -9.26 -1.90 12.72
CA TYR A 114 -9.92 -2.82 11.78
C TYR A 114 -9.72 -4.29 12.13
N ARG A 115 -8.59 -4.65 12.76
CA ARG A 115 -8.37 -6.02 13.25
C ARG A 115 -9.38 -6.40 14.32
N GLU A 116 -9.74 -5.50 15.23
CA GLU A 116 -10.77 -5.78 16.24
C GLU A 116 -12.18 -5.86 15.63
N GLN A 117 -12.48 -5.04 14.62
CA GLN A 117 -13.74 -5.14 13.88
C GLN A 117 -13.86 -6.48 13.13
N ILE A 118 -12.79 -6.91 12.45
CA ILE A 118 -12.74 -8.22 11.79
C ILE A 118 -12.89 -9.33 12.84
N ARG A 119 -12.20 -9.24 13.98
CA ARG A 119 -12.31 -10.25 15.04
C ARG A 119 -13.75 -10.37 15.55
N SER A 120 -14.44 -9.25 15.74
CA SER A 120 -15.83 -9.22 16.17
C SER A 120 -16.75 -9.84 15.11
N ALA A 121 -16.58 -9.47 13.84
CA ALA A 121 -17.36 -10.04 12.74
C ALA A 121 -17.12 -11.55 12.56
N VAL A 122 -15.89 -12.03 12.73
CA VAL A 122 -15.55 -13.46 12.74
C VAL A 122 -16.26 -14.21 13.87
N GLN A 123 -16.33 -13.63 15.06
CA GLN A 123 -17.07 -14.26 16.17
C GLN A 123 -18.56 -14.33 15.90
N THR A 124 -19.16 -13.27 15.33
CA THR A 124 -20.58 -13.27 14.96
C THR A 124 -20.87 -14.32 13.89
N ALA A 125 -20.11 -14.34 12.80
CA ALA A 125 -20.29 -15.31 11.71
C ALA A 125 -20.18 -16.76 12.19
N ARG A 126 -19.25 -17.05 13.12
CA ARG A 126 -19.13 -18.38 13.72
C ARG A 126 -20.32 -18.76 14.61
N ARG A 127 -20.87 -17.80 15.37
CA ARG A 127 -22.06 -18.03 16.21
C ARG A 127 -23.28 -18.34 15.35
N GLU A 128 -23.46 -17.59 14.27
CA GLU A 128 -24.56 -17.81 13.31
C GLU A 128 -24.47 -19.20 12.67
N MET A 129 -23.29 -19.60 12.19
CA MET A 129 -23.08 -20.94 11.63
C MET A 129 -23.24 -22.07 12.66
N GLY A 130 -22.80 -21.83 13.90
CA GLY A 130 -22.99 -22.78 14.99
C GLY A 130 -24.46 -22.98 15.37
N ALA A 131 -25.27 -21.91 15.31
CA ALA A 131 -26.71 -22.01 15.56
C ALA A 131 -27.43 -22.84 14.47
N ILE A 132 -27.04 -22.68 13.20
CA ILE A 132 -27.64 -23.41 12.06
C ILE A 132 -27.39 -24.93 12.15
N GLN A 133 -26.31 -25.38 12.79
CA GLN A 133 -25.98 -26.81 12.90
C GLN A 133 -26.69 -27.53 14.06
N VAL A 134 -27.34 -26.79 14.97
CA VAL A 134 -27.93 -27.34 16.20
C VAL A 134 -29.45 -27.56 16.08
N ASP A 135 -30.09 -26.95 15.07
CA ASP A 135 -31.49 -27.18 14.69
C ASP A 135 -31.63 -28.36 13.71
#